data_AF-A0A1I2ULX7-F1
#
_entry.id   AF-A0A1I2ULX7-F1
#
_cell.length_a   1.000
_cell.length_b   1.000
_cell.length_c   1.000
_cell.angle_alpha   90.00
_cell.angle_beta   90.00
_cell.angle_gamma   90.00
#
_symmetry.space_group_name_H-M   'P 1'
#
loop_
_entity.id
_entity.type
_entity.pdbx_description
1 polymer ?
#
loop_
_entity_poly.entity_id
_entity_poly.type
_entity_poly.pdbx_seq_one_letter_code
_entity_poly.pdbx_strand_id
1 'polypeptide(L)'
;MKRAELRRKARLILCVSDKAGIEEIKHAYWKLAKKYHPDLNGGDQSLTDRFKQISEAYEILTQDKNVHNYNMGKNKDWNPDHRSFMDDKAYWKWWKKMYGDLI
;
A
#
# COMPACT_ATOMS: atom_id res chain seq x y z
N MET A 1 -7.22 5.34 -22.35
CA MET A 1 -6.31 4.20 -22.61
C MET A 1 -5.21 4.05 -21.54
N LYS A 2 -4.43 5.10 -21.21
CA LYS A 2 -3.34 5.03 -20.21
C LYS A 2 -3.72 4.50 -18.81
N ARG A 3 -4.90 4.86 -18.29
CA ARG A 3 -5.34 4.47 -16.93
C ARG A 3 -5.65 2.98 -16.79
N ALA A 4 -6.19 2.35 -17.82
CA ALA A 4 -6.51 0.90 -17.80
C ALA A 4 -5.24 0.05 -17.78
N GLU A 5 -4.22 0.45 -18.55
CA GLU A 5 -2.92 -0.20 -18.57
C GLU A 5 -2.21 -0.08 -17.21
N LEU A 6 -2.25 1.11 -16.59
CA LEU A 6 -1.66 1.36 -15.28
C LEU A 6 -2.30 0.47 -14.19
N ARG A 7 -3.63 0.35 -14.19
CA ARG A 7 -4.33 -0.54 -13.25
C ARG A 7 -4.01 -2.02 -13.50
N ARG A 8 -3.86 -2.44 -14.77
CA ARG A 8 -3.44 -3.81 -15.09
C ARG A 8 -2.04 -4.11 -14.54
N LYS A 9 -1.08 -3.20 -14.74
CA LYS A 9 0.27 -3.33 -14.17
C LYS A 9 0.25 -3.41 -12.64
N ALA A 10 -0.55 -2.56 -12.00
CA ALA A 10 -0.73 -2.59 -10.55
C ALA A 10 -1.27 -3.94 -10.03
N ARG A 11 -2.23 -4.57 -10.74
CA ARG A 11 -2.72 -5.91 -10.34
C ARG A 11 -1.66 -6.99 -10.45
N LEU A 12 -0.80 -6.93 -11.47
CA LEU A 12 0.32 -7.84 -11.61
C LEU A 12 1.34 -7.70 -10.48
N ILE A 13 1.61 -6.46 -10.04
CA ILE A 13 2.51 -6.19 -8.90
C ILE A 13 1.95 -6.78 -7.60
N LEU A 14 0.64 -6.66 -7.37
CA LEU A 14 -0.01 -7.28 -6.21
C LEU A 14 -0.28 -8.77 -6.38
N CYS A 15 0.05 -9.36 -7.53
CA CYS A 15 -0.24 -10.75 -7.88
C CYS A 15 -1.71 -11.13 -7.71
N VAL A 16 -2.63 -10.23 -8.07
CA VAL A 16 -4.09 -10.46 -7.98
C VAL A 16 -4.71 -10.61 -9.36
N SER A 17 -5.87 -11.28 -9.41
CA SER A 17 -6.65 -11.44 -10.64
C SER A 17 -7.13 -10.09 -11.19
N ASP A 18 -7.33 -9.99 -12.51
CA ASP A 18 -7.98 -8.83 -13.14
C ASP A 18 -9.41 -8.58 -12.63
N LYS A 19 -10.04 -9.63 -12.07
CA LYS A 19 -11.37 -9.59 -11.44
C LYS A 19 -11.32 -9.36 -9.93
N ALA A 20 -10.13 -9.22 -9.33
CA ALA A 20 -9.97 -9.09 -7.89
C ALA A 20 -10.77 -7.91 -7.33
N GLY A 21 -11.51 -8.19 -6.25
CA GLY A 21 -12.25 -7.19 -5.49
C GLY A 21 -11.31 -6.35 -4.61
N ILE A 22 -11.86 -5.29 -4.00
CA ILE A 22 -11.08 -4.40 -3.13
C ILE A 22 -10.54 -5.13 -1.90
N GLU A 23 -11.28 -6.07 -1.34
CA GLU A 23 -10.84 -6.85 -0.17
C GLU A 23 -9.66 -7.77 -0.52
N GLU A 24 -9.71 -8.42 -1.68
CA GLU A 24 -8.61 -9.24 -2.19
C GLU A 24 -7.35 -8.39 -2.46
N ILE A 25 -7.52 -7.21 -3.04
CA ILE A 25 -6.45 -6.22 -3.26
C ILE A 25 -5.82 -5.80 -1.93
N LYS A 26 -6.64 -5.53 -0.89
CA LYS A 26 -6.16 -5.17 0.46
C LYS A 26 -5.39 -6.32 1.11
N HIS A 27 -5.92 -7.54 1.06
CA HIS A 27 -5.27 -8.71 1.63
C HIS A 27 -3.93 -9.02 0.93
N ALA A 28 -3.89 -8.93 -0.40
CA ALA A 28 -2.67 -9.12 -1.17
C ALA A 28 -1.62 -8.06 -0.83
N TYR A 29 -2.02 -6.79 -0.75
CA TYR A 29 -1.17 -5.70 -0.30
C TYR A 29 -0.58 -5.99 1.09
N TRP A 30 -1.39 -6.36 2.09
CA TRP A 30 -0.89 -6.64 3.45
C TRP A 30 0.11 -7.79 3.48
N LYS A 31 -0.15 -8.88 2.75
CA LYS A 31 0.74 -10.03 2.69
C LYS A 31 2.10 -9.65 2.09
N LEU A 32 2.09 -8.87 1.02
CA LEU A 32 3.32 -8.41 0.36
C LEU A 32 4.04 -7.34 1.17
N ALA A 33 3.31 -6.40 1.76
CA ALA A 33 3.83 -5.35 2.63
C ALA A 33 4.57 -5.94 3.82
N LYS A 34 3.98 -6.94 4.50
CA LYS A 34 4.66 -7.70 5.58
C LYS A 34 5.91 -8.41 5.07
N LYS A 35 5.84 -9.05 3.89
CA LYS A 35 6.99 -9.77 3.32
C LYS A 35 8.17 -8.84 3.00
N TYR A 36 7.90 -7.64 2.49
CA TYR A 36 8.92 -6.70 2.03
C TYR A 36 9.14 -5.52 2.98
N HIS A 37 8.62 -5.58 4.21
CA HIS A 37 8.79 -4.49 5.18
C HIS A 37 10.27 -4.28 5.52
N PRO A 38 10.80 -3.05 5.53
CA PRO A 38 12.21 -2.79 5.83
C PRO A 38 12.61 -3.22 7.24
N ASP A 39 11.77 -3.03 8.26
CA ASP A 39 12.05 -3.50 9.63
C ASP A 39 12.22 -5.03 9.72
N LEU A 40 11.51 -5.80 8.89
CA LEU A 40 11.60 -7.27 8.88
C LEU A 40 12.80 -7.76 8.05
N ASN A 41 13.33 -6.93 7.17
CA ASN A 41 14.38 -7.30 6.22
C ASN A 41 15.65 -6.45 6.36
N GLY A 42 15.87 -5.83 7.53
CA GLY A 42 17.11 -5.12 7.84
C GLY A 42 17.40 -3.88 7.00
N GLY A 43 16.39 -3.28 6.38
CA GLY A 43 16.56 -2.06 5.57
C GLY A 43 17.20 -2.26 4.20
N ASP A 44 17.13 -3.47 3.61
CA ASP A 44 17.60 -3.72 2.25
C ASP A 44 16.89 -2.79 1.24
N GLN A 45 17.68 -2.03 0.48
CA GLN A 45 17.19 -1.08 -0.51
C GLN A 45 16.34 -1.75 -1.60
N SER A 46 16.70 -2.96 -2.01
CA SER A 46 15.99 -3.71 -3.06
C SER A 46 14.58 -4.15 -2.61
N LEU A 47 14.42 -4.46 -1.33
CA LEU A 47 13.13 -4.83 -0.74
C LEU A 47 12.30 -3.58 -0.45
N THR A 48 12.95 -2.48 -0.09
CA THR A 48 12.33 -1.16 0.03
C THR A 48 11.76 -0.69 -1.31
N ASP A 49 12.49 -0.89 -2.41
CA ASP A 49 12.01 -0.55 -3.76
C ASP A 49 10.86 -1.45 -4.21
N ARG A 50 10.85 -2.72 -3.81
CA ARG A 50 9.68 -3.60 -4.01
C ARG A 50 8.48 -3.14 -3.20
N PHE A 51 8.68 -2.76 -1.94
CA PHE A 51 7.62 -2.22 -1.09
C PHE A 51 7.02 -0.94 -1.68
N LYS A 52 7.87 -0.04 -2.23
CA LYS A 52 7.45 1.16 -2.99
C LYS A 52 6.51 0.80 -4.15
N GLN A 53 6.90 -0.17 -4.98
CA GLN A 53 6.07 -0.62 -6.11
C GLN A 53 4.73 -1.22 -5.65
N ILE A 54 4.74 -2.00 -4.56
CA ILE A 54 3.54 -2.62 -3.97
C ILE A 54 2.57 -1.56 -3.45
N SER A 55 3.07 -0.54 -2.76
CA SER A 55 2.25 0.58 -2.25
C SER A 55 1.65 1.42 -3.37
N GLU A 56 2.44 1.77 -4.39
CA GLU A 56 1.95 2.50 -5.57
C GLU A 56 0.87 1.71 -6.30
N ALA A 57 1.07 0.40 -6.48
CA ALA A 57 0.08 -0.48 -7.09
C ALA A 57 -1.24 -0.52 -6.30
N TYR A 58 -1.17 -0.59 -4.98
CA TYR A 58 -2.35 -0.54 -4.12
C TYR A 58 -3.10 0.79 -4.29
N GLU A 59 -2.41 1.92 -4.22
CA GLU A 59 -3.00 3.25 -4.42
C GLU A 59 -3.71 3.40 -5.76
N ILE A 60 -3.06 2.99 -6.86
CA ILE A 60 -3.63 3.03 -8.22
C ILE A 60 -4.95 2.23 -8.28
N LEU A 61 -5.00 1.10 -7.59
CA LEU A 61 -6.17 0.22 -7.61
C LEU A 61 -7.29 0.74 -6.70
N THR A 62 -6.95 1.42 -5.61
CA THR A 62 -7.91 1.98 -4.65
C THR A 62 -8.30 3.43 -4.92
N GLN A 63 -7.60 4.17 -5.79
CA GLN A 63 -7.86 5.59 -6.09
C GLN A 63 -9.25 5.86 -6.71
N ASP A 64 -9.81 4.92 -7.49
CA ASP A 64 -11.08 5.15 -8.22
C ASP A 64 -12.32 5.06 -7.33
N LYS A 65 -12.24 4.29 -6.25
CA LYS A 65 -13.26 4.31 -5.20
C LYS A 65 -12.62 5.07 -4.07
N ASN A 66 -12.92 6.35 -3.89
CA ASN A 66 -12.50 7.13 -2.74
C ASN A 66 -12.72 6.34 -1.43
N VAL A 67 -11.73 5.54 -1.06
CA VAL A 67 -11.51 5.03 0.29
C VAL A 67 -10.73 6.10 1.07
N HIS A 68 -10.86 7.38 0.66
CA HIS A 68 -10.76 8.55 1.54
C HIS A 68 -11.69 8.42 2.76
N ASN A 69 -12.67 7.52 2.71
CA ASN A 69 -13.41 7.02 3.86
C ASN A 69 -13.00 5.59 4.25
N TYR A 70 -11.72 5.22 4.21
CA TYR A 70 -11.25 4.27 5.22
C TYR A 70 -11.35 5.08 6.50
N ASN A 71 -12.33 4.76 7.35
CA ASN A 71 -12.54 5.37 8.66
C ASN A 71 -11.28 5.18 9.54
N MET A 72 -10.21 5.91 9.22
CA MET A 72 -9.20 6.30 10.17
C MET A 72 -9.88 7.33 11.03
N GLY A 73 -10.35 6.87 12.19
CA GLY A 73 -11.29 7.59 13.04
C GLY A 73 -10.95 9.07 13.17
N LYS A 74 -11.91 9.92 12.78
CA LYS A 74 -12.09 11.31 13.22
C LYS A 74 -10.80 12.07 13.63
N ASN A 75 -9.78 12.09 12.80
CA ASN A 75 -8.71 13.07 12.94
C ASN A 75 -8.61 13.83 11.62
N LYS A 76 -9.15 15.03 11.62
CA LYS A 76 -9.38 15.88 10.44
C LYS A 76 -8.10 16.57 9.94
N ASP A 77 -6.96 16.24 10.55
CA ASP A 77 -5.70 16.97 10.41
C ASP A 77 -4.61 16.15 9.70
N TRP A 78 -4.92 14.96 9.19
CA TRP A 78 -3.90 14.09 8.60
C TRP A 78 -4.37 13.41 7.31
N ASN A 79 -3.99 13.99 6.17
CA ASN A 79 -4.10 13.38 4.85
C ASN A 79 -2.76 13.55 4.11
N PRO A 80 -1.81 12.60 4.24
CA PRO A 80 -0.57 12.69 3.49
C PRO A 80 -0.78 12.10 2.11
N ASP A 81 -0.34 12.82 1.08
CA ASP A 81 -0.04 12.20 -0.21
C ASP A 81 1.03 11.12 0.05
N HIS A 82 0.67 9.86 -0.16
CA HIS A 82 1.49 8.70 0.17
C HIS A 82 2.85 8.66 -0.58
N ARG A 83 3.03 9.44 -1.65
CA ARG A 83 4.25 9.44 -2.46
C ARG A 83 5.46 10.11 -1.79
N SER A 84 5.24 10.99 -0.81
CA SER A 84 6.32 11.78 -0.19
C SER A 84 6.86 11.23 1.14
N PHE A 85 6.22 10.23 1.74
CA PHE A 85 6.50 9.81 3.13
C PHE A 85 7.15 8.42 3.27
N MET A 86 7.50 7.73 2.18
CA MET A 86 8.10 6.40 2.27
C MET A 86 9.52 6.38 2.86
N ASP A 87 10.17 7.55 3.00
CA ASP A 87 11.44 7.72 3.73
C ASP A 87 11.25 8.28 5.16
N ASP A 88 10.02 8.52 5.61
CA ASP A 88 9.75 9.11 6.92
C ASP A 88 9.51 8.03 7.99
N LYS A 89 10.26 8.11 9.10
CA LYS A 89 10.07 7.31 10.32
C LYS A 89 8.62 7.36 10.85
N ALA A 90 7.90 8.44 10.57
CA ALA A 90 6.48 8.59 10.91
C ALA A 90 5.57 7.62 10.14
N TYR A 91 5.85 7.34 8.86
CA TYR A 91 5.08 6.40 8.05
C TYR A 91 5.19 4.98 8.62
N TRP A 92 6.41 4.55 8.97
CA TRP A 92 6.66 3.24 9.58
C TRP A 92 6.01 3.09 10.95
N LYS A 93 5.99 4.16 11.75
CA LYS A 93 5.29 4.20 13.06
C LYS A 93 3.77 4.11 12.89
N TRP A 94 3.21 4.81 11.91
CA TRP A 94 1.78 4.73 11.58
C TRP A 94 1.42 3.34 11.03
N TRP A 95 2.25 2.76 10.17
CA TRP A 95 2.03 1.44 9.59
C TRP A 95 2.01 0.37 10.70
N LYS A 96 2.96 0.42 11.64
CA LYS A 96 2.98 -0.46 12.82
C LYS A 96 1.75 -0.27 13.71
N LYS A 97 1.25 0.97 13.86
CA LYS A 97 0.02 1.24 14.64
C LYS A 97 -1.25 0.69 13.96
N MET A 98 -1.30 0.71 12.64
CA MET A 98 -2.49 0.32 11.87
C MET A 98 -2.51 -1.15 11.50
N TYR A 99 -1.35 -1.74 11.24
CA TYR A 99 -1.18 -3.09 10.70
C TYR A 99 -0.31 -4.00 11.58
N GLY A 100 0.33 -3.49 12.64
CA GLY A 100 1.25 -4.26 13.47
C GLY A 100 0.65 -5.49 14.15
N ASP A 101 -0.65 -5.46 14.46
CA ASP A 101 -1.37 -6.60 15.07
C ASP A 101 -1.84 -7.64 14.03
N LEU A 102 -1.73 -7.34 12.73
CA LEU A 102 -2.03 -8.26 11.62
C LEU A 102 -0.79 -9.09 11.20
N ILE A 103 0.29 -8.99 11.96
CA ILE A 103 1.61 -9.58 11.70
C ILE A 103 1.92 -10.60 12.80
#